data_AF-A0A2R6NR91-F1
#
_entry.id   AF-A0A2R6NR91-F1
#
_cell.length_a   1.000
_cell.length_b   1.000
_cell.length_c   1.000
_cell.angle_alpha   90.00
_cell.angle_beta   90.00
_cell.angle_gamma   90.00
#
_symmetry.space_group_name_H-M   'P 1'
#
loop_
_entity.id
_entity.type
_entity.pdbx_description
1 polymer ?
#
loop_
_entity_poly.entity_id
_entity_poly.type
_entity_poly.pdbx_seq_one_letter_code
_entity_poly.pdbx_strand_id
1 'polypeptide(L)'
;MDSEDLTEGKVFATFDKFEEFSALQTEFLDTCRRGDIDEAKGEVILLKKLSNIPENLGKTASDLEEVAKSYLGKAGLEREGAAILLSRFYSRKDMNAKLPAFLQWSIEIMHDPKEPFACIGSLQVLSELCKTAFGEQIESHFSAILQIASLIDENPVLTNNTLMRKFRIKLASRVLLRLLPSRIVPRRSRGKRMLSDMDESDAEPNEEDMDIPEETEDVLQDLFKALQDKDTVVRYSSAKGIARIAERLPAEFTEQVLDTVLQLFSVHSMGAASLYDMPSIAEATWHGASLACAEMARRGLIPDSRLGELLDWMKKALYFDIRKGAHSVGSNVRDAASYVLWSLARAQSVDALAPFADALSHTLVAVSVFDREIHIRRAASAAFQEFVGRTSLFAHGIDVLRKTDFYAVGTRRHAYLVAAYEVAEHKEYRPCLIEHLILVTLRHWDPVVRQLGAQSLRVICQWDLSELAPTCAKRVAEYLTFADPSDVHGALLALAELASAFESIVGDHRVQTERRKVQAI
;
A
#
# COMPACT_ATOMS: atom_id res chain seq x y z
N MET A 1 -20.65 -20.31 -49.33
CA MET A 1 -21.39 -21.27 -48.51
C MET A 1 -21.02 -21.01 -47.07
N ASP A 2 -21.86 -20.16 -46.49
CA ASP A 2 -22.36 -20.17 -45.12
C ASP A 2 -21.38 -19.86 -43.99
N SER A 3 -21.21 -18.55 -43.80
CA SER A 3 -21.04 -17.91 -42.50
C SER A 3 -22.43 -17.69 -41.88
N GLU A 4 -22.84 -18.56 -40.95
CA GLU A 4 -23.98 -18.30 -40.08
C GLU A 4 -23.63 -18.62 -38.61
N ASP A 5 -24.20 -17.77 -37.76
CA ASP A 5 -24.41 -17.89 -36.31
C ASP A 5 -23.26 -17.68 -35.34
N LEU A 6 -23.11 -16.39 -34.95
CA LEU A 6 -22.95 -15.97 -33.55
C LEU A 6 -23.57 -14.57 -33.28
N THR A 7 -24.61 -14.20 -34.03
CA THR A 7 -25.30 -12.88 -33.96
C THR A 7 -26.64 -12.91 -33.22
N GLU A 8 -26.91 -13.87 -32.35
CA GLU A 8 -28.07 -13.80 -31.47
C GLU A 8 -27.79 -12.91 -30.25
N GLY A 9 -28.57 -11.83 -30.10
CA GLY A 9 -28.73 -11.11 -28.83
C GLY A 9 -28.23 -9.66 -28.76
N LYS A 10 -27.91 -9.02 -29.88
CA LYS A 10 -27.71 -7.56 -29.96
C LYS A 10 -28.77 -6.92 -30.84
N VAL A 11 -29.88 -6.51 -30.24
CA VAL A 11 -30.80 -5.57 -30.88
C VAL A 11 -30.14 -4.19 -30.79
N PHE A 12 -29.83 -3.59 -31.93
CA PHE A 12 -29.43 -2.19 -32.00
C PHE A 12 -30.70 -1.33 -31.98
N ALA A 13 -30.71 -0.28 -31.16
CA ALA A 13 -31.76 0.73 -31.19
C ALA A 13 -31.71 1.42 -32.56
N THR A 14 -32.68 1.09 -33.41
CA THR A 14 -32.94 1.73 -34.70
C THR A 14 -34.33 2.34 -34.60
N PHE A 15 -34.57 3.46 -35.30
CA PHE A 15 -35.87 4.17 -35.28
C PHE A 15 -37.06 3.23 -35.59
N ASP A 16 -36.81 2.15 -36.33
CA ASP A 16 -37.81 1.21 -36.82
C ASP A 16 -38.34 0.21 -35.76
N LYS A 17 -37.71 0.12 -34.58
CA LYS A 17 -38.09 -0.83 -33.50
C LYS A 17 -38.51 -0.15 -32.19
N PHE A 18 -38.94 1.10 -32.27
CA PHE A 18 -39.26 1.96 -31.12
C PHE A 18 -40.36 1.40 -30.21
N GLU A 19 -41.47 0.93 -30.77
CA GLU A 19 -42.61 0.45 -29.95
C GLU A 19 -42.29 -0.84 -29.18
N GLU A 20 -41.56 -1.77 -29.81
CA GLU A 20 -41.14 -3.04 -29.20
C GLU A 20 -40.17 -2.78 -28.03
N PHE A 21 -39.29 -1.79 -28.17
CA PHE A 21 -38.36 -1.37 -27.11
C PHE A 21 -39.07 -0.64 -25.96
N SER A 22 -40.02 0.26 -26.27
CA SER A 22 -40.81 0.99 -25.27
C SER A 22 -41.72 0.07 -24.45
N ALA A 23 -42.24 -1.01 -25.05
CA ALA A 23 -43.03 -2.02 -24.35
C ALA A 23 -42.20 -2.81 -23.34
N LEU A 24 -41.03 -3.33 -23.76
CA LEU A 24 -40.08 -4.03 -22.88
C LEU A 24 -39.58 -3.13 -21.73
N GLN A 25 -39.44 -1.83 -21.97
CA GLN A 25 -39.05 -0.84 -20.97
C GLN A 25 -40.15 -0.58 -19.92
N THR A 26 -41.41 -0.58 -20.33
CA THR A 26 -42.55 -0.38 -19.43
C THR A 26 -42.76 -1.61 -18.55
N GLU A 27 -42.62 -2.81 -19.13
CA GLU A 27 -42.63 -4.08 -18.39
C GLU A 27 -41.48 -4.15 -17.38
N PHE A 28 -40.26 -3.73 -17.75
CA PHE A 28 -39.09 -3.61 -16.87
C PHE A 28 -39.34 -2.70 -15.64
N LEU A 29 -39.89 -1.50 -15.84
CA LEU A 29 -40.18 -0.56 -14.75
C LEU A 29 -41.24 -1.11 -13.78
N ASP A 30 -42.22 -1.85 -14.31
CA ASP A 30 -43.26 -2.47 -13.50
C ASP A 30 -42.73 -3.65 -12.68
N THR A 31 -41.80 -4.44 -13.23
CA THR A 31 -41.12 -5.53 -12.49
C THR A 31 -40.21 -4.98 -11.39
N CYS A 32 -39.44 -3.92 -11.64
CA CYS A 32 -38.63 -3.26 -10.60
C CYS A 32 -39.49 -2.69 -9.46
N ARG A 33 -40.70 -2.19 -9.75
CA ARG A 33 -41.64 -1.69 -8.74
C ARG A 33 -42.27 -2.82 -7.89
N ARG A 34 -42.33 -4.04 -8.41
CA ARG A 34 -42.95 -5.20 -7.75
C ARG A 34 -41.97 -5.99 -6.87
N GLY A 35 -40.66 -5.81 -7.02
CA GLY A 35 -39.65 -6.40 -6.15
C GLY A 35 -39.33 -7.88 -6.40
N ASP A 36 -39.85 -8.48 -7.48
CA ASP A 36 -39.61 -9.89 -7.85
C ASP A 36 -38.38 -10.04 -8.76
N ILE A 37 -37.17 -9.87 -8.22
CA ILE A 37 -35.93 -10.22 -8.94
C ILE A 37 -35.09 -11.16 -8.07
N ASP A 38 -35.11 -12.45 -8.42
CA ASP A 38 -34.21 -13.44 -7.85
C ASP A 38 -32.90 -13.55 -8.66
N GLU A 39 -31.79 -13.42 -7.94
CA GLU A 39 -30.40 -13.83 -8.22
C GLU A 39 -29.60 -13.27 -9.43
N ALA A 40 -28.99 -12.10 -9.19
CA ALA A 40 -27.53 -11.91 -9.05
C ALA A 40 -26.55 -12.14 -10.23
N LYS A 41 -26.97 -12.55 -11.44
CA LYS A 41 -26.04 -12.61 -12.60
C LYS A 41 -26.47 -11.82 -13.84
N GLY A 42 -27.76 -11.50 -13.97
CA GLY A 42 -28.28 -10.68 -15.07
C GLY A 42 -28.01 -9.17 -14.89
N GLU A 43 -28.09 -8.66 -13.66
CA GLU A 43 -28.09 -7.22 -13.35
C GLU A 43 -26.84 -6.47 -13.84
N VAL A 44 -25.65 -7.05 -13.74
CA VAL A 44 -24.38 -6.38 -14.10
C VAL A 44 -24.22 -6.23 -15.63
N ILE A 45 -24.76 -7.18 -16.40
CA ILE A 45 -24.74 -7.15 -17.87
C ILE A 45 -25.86 -6.25 -18.40
N LEU A 46 -27.01 -6.22 -17.71
CA LEU A 46 -28.18 -5.38 -18.04
C LEU A 46 -27.94 -3.89 -17.73
N LEU A 47 -27.30 -3.54 -16.61
CA LEU A 47 -26.92 -2.16 -16.28
C LEU A 47 -25.91 -1.53 -17.27
N LYS A 48 -25.12 -2.36 -17.97
CA LYS A 48 -24.24 -1.90 -19.07
C LYS A 48 -25.04 -1.54 -20.35
N LYS A 49 -26.15 -2.23 -20.62
CA LYS A 49 -26.95 -2.06 -21.84
C LYS A 49 -27.93 -0.87 -21.77
N LEU A 50 -28.27 -0.40 -20.57
CA LEU A 50 -29.11 0.80 -20.32
C LEU A 50 -28.44 2.15 -20.67
N SER A 51 -27.18 2.15 -21.13
CA SER A 51 -26.42 3.38 -21.40
C SER A 51 -26.82 4.12 -22.69
N ASN A 52 -27.66 3.54 -23.56
CA ASN A 52 -27.94 4.05 -24.91
C ASN A 52 -29.44 4.18 -25.23
N ILE A 53 -30.20 4.93 -24.43
CA ILE A 53 -31.64 5.21 -24.71
C ILE A 53 -31.82 6.64 -25.26
N PRO A 54 -32.45 6.82 -26.44
CA PRO A 54 -33.08 8.06 -26.85
C PRO A 54 -34.58 8.14 -26.45
N GLU A 55 -34.93 9.29 -25.87
CA GLU A 55 -36.16 10.10 -26.00
C GLU A 55 -37.56 9.49 -25.73
N ASN A 56 -37.91 9.46 -24.44
CA ASN A 56 -39.12 10.13 -23.92
C ASN A 56 -38.64 11.08 -22.80
N LEU A 57 -38.25 12.29 -23.22
CA LEU A 57 -37.14 13.15 -22.75
C LEU A 57 -37.05 13.63 -21.28
N GLY A 58 -37.76 13.03 -20.33
CA GLY A 58 -37.57 13.40 -18.92
C GLY A 58 -38.03 12.38 -17.91
N LYS A 59 -39.11 11.65 -18.19
CA LYS A 59 -39.72 10.75 -17.21
C LYS A 59 -38.81 9.58 -16.87
N THR A 60 -38.31 8.84 -17.86
CA THR A 60 -37.39 7.73 -17.62
C THR A 60 -36.11 8.18 -16.92
N ALA A 61 -35.54 9.32 -17.33
CA ALA A 61 -34.31 9.84 -16.74
C ALA A 61 -34.52 10.26 -15.27
N SER A 62 -35.67 10.84 -14.93
CA SER A 62 -36.04 11.18 -13.55
C SER A 62 -36.38 9.94 -12.73
N ASP A 63 -37.13 8.98 -13.26
CA ASP A 63 -37.44 7.73 -12.59
C ASP A 63 -36.15 6.95 -12.27
N LEU A 64 -35.20 6.90 -13.22
CA LEU A 64 -33.91 6.24 -13.03
C LEU A 64 -33.09 6.92 -11.92
N GLU A 65 -33.02 8.25 -11.95
CA GLU A 65 -32.31 9.04 -10.94
C GLU A 65 -32.92 8.86 -9.55
N GLU A 66 -34.24 8.92 -9.43
CA GLU A 66 -34.97 8.75 -8.17
C GLU A 66 -34.77 7.36 -7.57
N VAL A 67 -34.94 6.31 -8.40
CA VAL A 67 -34.70 4.93 -7.98
C VAL A 67 -33.27 4.80 -7.49
N ALA A 68 -32.27 5.25 -8.25
CA ALA A 68 -30.88 5.13 -7.84
C ALA A 68 -30.56 5.93 -6.56
N LYS A 69 -31.10 7.13 -6.41
CA LYS A 69 -30.95 7.93 -5.18
C LYS A 69 -31.51 7.20 -3.96
N SER A 70 -32.63 6.47 -4.09
CA SER A 70 -33.21 5.68 -3.00
C SER A 70 -32.30 4.54 -2.48
N TYR A 71 -31.39 4.05 -3.32
CA TYR A 71 -30.42 3.02 -2.96
C TYR A 71 -29.11 3.57 -2.36
N LEU A 72 -28.86 4.88 -2.42
CA LEU A 72 -27.64 5.47 -1.85
C LEU A 72 -27.53 5.32 -0.34
N GLY A 73 -28.66 5.24 0.37
CA GLY A 73 -28.72 5.02 1.81
C GLY A 73 -28.53 3.55 2.24
N LYS A 74 -28.38 2.60 1.31
CA LYS A 74 -28.21 1.17 1.64
C LYS A 74 -26.77 0.83 2.01
N ALA A 75 -26.57 -0.23 2.80
CA ALA A 75 -25.27 -0.60 3.34
C ALA A 75 -24.49 -1.64 2.48
N GLY A 76 -25.07 -2.15 1.40
CA GLY A 76 -24.51 -3.23 0.58
C GLY A 76 -24.07 -2.83 -0.83
N LEU A 77 -24.02 -3.83 -1.72
CA LEU A 77 -23.63 -3.69 -3.13
C LEU A 77 -24.60 -2.80 -3.93
N GLU A 78 -25.83 -2.65 -3.45
CA GLU A 78 -26.87 -1.84 -4.06
C GLU A 78 -26.46 -0.36 -4.08
N ARG A 79 -25.82 0.12 -3.00
CA ARG A 79 -25.25 1.49 -2.97
C ARG A 79 -24.13 1.64 -3.98
N GLU A 80 -23.27 0.64 -4.13
CA GLU A 80 -22.18 0.70 -5.11
C GLU A 80 -22.72 0.73 -6.54
N GLY A 81 -23.72 -0.11 -6.83
CA GLY A 81 -24.42 -0.13 -8.12
C GLY A 81 -25.10 1.21 -8.41
N ALA A 82 -25.85 1.76 -7.44
CA ALA A 82 -26.48 3.06 -7.54
C ALA A 82 -25.47 4.19 -7.77
N ALA A 83 -24.34 4.18 -7.05
CA ALA A 83 -23.31 5.19 -7.20
C ALA A 83 -22.65 5.16 -8.59
N ILE A 84 -22.35 3.96 -9.11
CA ILE A 84 -21.82 3.80 -10.47
C ILE A 84 -22.85 4.27 -11.50
N LEU A 85 -24.11 3.88 -11.35
CA LEU A 85 -25.17 4.28 -12.27
C LEU A 85 -25.34 5.81 -12.30
N LEU A 86 -25.48 6.45 -11.14
CA LEU A 86 -25.61 7.91 -11.06
C LEU A 86 -24.37 8.64 -11.57
N SER A 87 -23.16 8.15 -11.27
CA SER A 87 -21.93 8.77 -11.79
C SER A 87 -21.88 8.76 -13.32
N ARG A 88 -22.29 7.66 -13.97
CA ARG A 88 -22.38 7.56 -15.43
C ARG A 88 -23.52 8.38 -15.98
N PHE A 89 -24.66 8.40 -15.28
CA PHE A 89 -25.82 9.19 -15.64
C PHE A 89 -25.44 10.68 -15.74
N TYR A 90 -24.87 11.26 -14.68
CA TYR A 90 -24.43 12.65 -14.70
C TYR A 90 -23.26 12.92 -15.65
N SER A 91 -22.41 11.93 -15.95
CA SER A 91 -21.31 12.10 -16.92
C SER A 91 -21.81 12.29 -18.37
N ARG A 92 -23.08 12.00 -18.67
CA ARG A 92 -23.62 12.17 -20.02
C ARG A 92 -23.92 13.64 -20.31
N LYS A 93 -23.62 14.08 -21.54
CA LYS A 93 -23.82 15.48 -21.98
C LYS A 93 -25.27 15.95 -21.84
N ASP A 94 -26.24 15.11 -22.20
CA ASP A 94 -27.67 15.41 -22.13
C ASP A 94 -28.19 15.49 -20.70
N MET A 95 -27.55 14.81 -19.75
CA MET A 95 -27.94 14.78 -18.33
C MET A 95 -27.16 15.76 -17.46
N ASN A 96 -26.17 16.47 -18.02
CA ASN A 96 -25.34 17.41 -17.27
C ASN A 96 -26.18 18.50 -16.56
N ALA A 97 -27.30 18.91 -17.16
CA ALA A 97 -28.23 19.87 -16.55
C ALA A 97 -28.86 19.41 -15.22
N LYS A 98 -28.84 18.11 -14.90
CA LYS A 98 -29.34 17.56 -13.64
C LYS A 98 -28.27 17.53 -12.53
N LEU A 99 -26.99 17.63 -12.89
CA LEU A 99 -25.89 17.57 -11.92
C LEU A 99 -25.97 18.70 -10.85
N PRO A 100 -26.27 19.96 -11.19
CA PRO A 100 -26.42 21.02 -10.18
C PRO A 100 -27.46 20.68 -9.10
N ALA A 101 -28.59 20.09 -9.48
CA ALA A 101 -29.62 19.68 -8.52
C ALA A 101 -29.12 18.55 -7.60
N PHE A 102 -28.32 17.62 -8.11
CA PHE A 102 -27.69 16.58 -7.29
C PHE A 102 -26.62 17.13 -6.34
N LEU A 103 -25.83 18.11 -6.78
CA LEU A 103 -24.85 18.80 -5.93
C LEU A 103 -25.54 19.55 -4.81
N GLN A 104 -26.61 20.28 -5.11
CA GLN A 104 -27.42 20.98 -4.12
C GLN A 104 -28.04 19.99 -3.11
N TRP A 105 -28.62 18.89 -3.57
CA TRP A 105 -29.10 17.81 -2.69
C TRP A 105 -27.98 17.25 -1.81
N SER A 106 -26.77 17.10 -2.36
CA SER A 106 -25.61 16.62 -1.60
C SER A 106 -25.17 17.60 -0.52
N ILE A 107 -25.23 18.91 -0.77
CA ILE A 107 -24.96 19.95 0.24
C ILE A 107 -25.99 19.88 1.37
N GLU A 108 -27.28 19.75 1.02
CA GLU A 108 -28.38 19.68 2.01
C GLU A 108 -28.26 18.49 2.97
N ILE A 109 -27.97 17.29 2.45
CA ILE A 109 -27.82 16.09 3.29
C ILE A 109 -26.55 16.14 4.16
N MET A 110 -25.53 16.90 3.77
CA MET A 110 -24.31 17.06 4.57
C MET A 110 -24.49 18.08 5.70
N HIS A 111 -25.27 19.14 5.46
CA HIS A 111 -25.61 20.13 6.50
C HIS A 111 -26.47 19.54 7.61
N ASP A 112 -27.48 18.74 7.26
CA ASP A 112 -28.37 18.07 8.22
C ASP A 112 -28.36 16.54 7.98
N PRO A 113 -27.32 15.82 8.45
CA PRO A 113 -27.12 14.42 8.15
C PRO A 113 -28.03 13.51 9.00
N LYS A 114 -29.33 13.52 8.68
CA LYS A 114 -30.33 12.60 9.25
C LYS A 114 -30.01 11.15 8.92
N GLU A 115 -29.49 10.91 7.72
CA GLU A 115 -29.13 9.58 7.21
C GLU A 115 -27.66 9.56 6.75
N PRO A 116 -26.71 9.22 7.64
CA PRO A 116 -25.28 9.21 7.30
C PRO A 116 -24.92 8.29 6.12
N PHE A 117 -25.70 7.24 5.86
CA PHE A 117 -25.47 6.36 4.72
C PHE A 117 -25.73 7.05 3.38
N ALA A 118 -26.74 7.92 3.28
CA ALA A 118 -27.00 8.70 2.07
C ALA A 118 -25.85 9.66 1.77
N CYS A 119 -25.23 10.23 2.81
CA CYS A 119 -24.00 11.01 2.68
C CYS A 119 -22.86 10.17 2.09
N ILE A 120 -22.68 8.92 2.54
CA ILE A 120 -21.65 8.01 1.98
C ILE A 120 -21.93 7.75 0.51
N GLY A 121 -23.18 7.45 0.16
CA GLY A 121 -23.61 7.23 -1.21
C GLY A 121 -23.34 8.44 -2.10
N SER A 122 -23.68 9.65 -1.65
CA SER A 122 -23.40 10.89 -2.38
C SER A 122 -21.91 11.06 -2.68
N LEU A 123 -21.03 10.96 -1.67
CA LEU A 123 -19.58 11.09 -1.90
C LEU A 123 -19.02 10.00 -2.81
N GLN A 124 -19.61 8.80 -2.78
CA GLN A 124 -19.24 7.71 -3.67
C GLN A 124 -19.62 8.03 -5.12
N VAL A 125 -20.83 8.57 -5.36
CA VAL A 125 -21.27 9.07 -6.67
C VAL A 125 -20.30 10.12 -7.18
N LEU A 126 -20.02 11.16 -6.39
CA LEU A 126 -19.15 12.27 -6.78
C LEU A 126 -17.71 11.80 -7.01
N SER A 127 -17.22 10.88 -6.18
CA SER A 127 -15.90 10.28 -6.37
C SER A 127 -15.80 9.54 -7.71
N GLU A 128 -16.79 8.71 -8.05
CA GLU A 128 -16.79 7.97 -9.33
C GLU A 128 -17.06 8.90 -10.52
N LEU A 129 -17.90 9.93 -10.36
CA LEU A 129 -18.13 10.97 -11.36
C LEU A 129 -16.82 11.69 -11.71
N CYS A 130 -16.08 12.15 -10.69
CA CYS A 130 -14.76 12.78 -10.89
C CYS A 130 -13.74 11.81 -11.52
N LYS A 131 -13.97 10.49 -11.55
CA LYS A 131 -13.10 9.52 -12.22
C LYS A 131 -13.45 9.30 -13.69
N THR A 132 -14.71 9.52 -14.10
CA THR A 132 -15.17 9.20 -15.46
C THR A 132 -15.60 10.41 -16.30
N ALA A 133 -16.04 11.50 -15.66
CA ALA A 133 -16.51 12.69 -16.36
C ALA A 133 -15.40 13.40 -17.15
N PHE A 134 -15.82 14.22 -18.12
CA PHE A 134 -14.95 15.11 -18.88
C PHE A 134 -14.44 16.25 -17.98
N GLY A 135 -13.23 16.76 -18.25
CA GLY A 135 -12.57 17.80 -17.44
C GLY A 135 -13.43 19.06 -17.30
N GLU A 136 -13.89 19.62 -18.43
CA GLU A 136 -14.72 20.82 -18.52
C GLU A 136 -16.00 20.76 -17.65
N GLN A 137 -16.61 19.57 -17.57
CA GLN A 137 -17.81 19.35 -16.76
C GLN A 137 -17.50 19.47 -15.26
N ILE A 138 -16.38 18.90 -14.81
CA ILE A 138 -15.98 18.94 -13.40
C ILE A 138 -15.50 20.34 -13.02
N GLU A 139 -14.77 21.00 -13.93
CA GLU A 139 -14.28 22.37 -13.75
C GLU A 139 -15.44 23.34 -13.46
N SER A 140 -16.53 23.25 -14.22
CA SER A 140 -17.75 24.07 -14.03
C SER A 140 -18.42 23.89 -12.65
N HIS A 141 -18.11 22.80 -11.94
CA HIS A 141 -18.71 22.46 -10.65
C HIS A 141 -17.67 22.27 -9.54
N PHE A 142 -16.43 22.69 -9.78
CA PHE A 142 -15.29 22.44 -8.90
C PHE A 142 -15.53 22.94 -7.48
N SER A 143 -15.92 24.22 -7.35
CA SER A 143 -16.17 24.86 -6.06
C SER A 143 -17.28 24.15 -5.26
N ALA A 144 -18.37 23.76 -5.91
CA ALA A 144 -19.46 23.04 -5.25
C ALA A 144 -19.03 21.64 -4.76
N ILE A 145 -18.21 20.93 -5.54
CA ILE A 145 -17.71 19.60 -5.16
C ILE A 145 -16.72 19.70 -3.98
N LEU A 146 -15.83 20.70 -3.99
CA LEU A 146 -14.93 20.94 -2.85
C LEU A 146 -15.69 21.38 -1.59
N GLN A 147 -16.71 22.23 -1.73
CA GLN A 147 -17.57 22.62 -0.61
C GLN A 147 -18.23 21.39 0.04
N ILE A 148 -18.73 20.44 -0.75
CA ILE A 148 -19.29 19.19 -0.21
C ILE A 148 -18.24 18.42 0.60
N ALA A 149 -16.97 18.42 0.18
CA ALA A 149 -15.90 17.78 0.94
C ALA A 149 -15.57 18.53 2.23
N SER A 150 -15.58 19.87 2.24
CA SER A 150 -15.26 20.68 3.43
C SER A 150 -16.36 20.61 4.50
N LEU A 151 -17.63 20.54 4.10
CA LEU A 151 -18.78 20.41 5.02
C LEU A 151 -18.67 19.18 5.95
N ILE A 152 -17.94 18.15 5.52
CA ILE A 152 -17.72 16.94 6.33
C ILE A 152 -16.94 17.30 7.60
N ASP A 153 -15.97 18.21 7.52
CA ASP A 153 -15.11 18.57 8.66
C ASP A 153 -15.85 19.42 9.70
N GLU A 154 -16.87 20.15 9.26
CA GLU A 154 -17.73 20.98 10.12
C GLU A 154 -18.68 20.12 10.97
N ASN A 155 -18.88 18.85 10.62
CA ASN A 155 -19.83 17.97 11.29
C ASN A 155 -19.13 16.79 12.03
N PRO A 156 -19.11 16.81 13.39
CA PRO A 156 -18.51 15.74 14.19
C PRO A 156 -19.09 14.34 13.95
N VAL A 157 -20.37 14.24 13.56
CA VAL A 157 -21.01 12.95 13.27
C VAL A 157 -20.41 12.34 12.00
N LEU A 158 -20.17 13.17 10.99
CA LEU A 158 -19.58 12.75 9.72
C LEU A 158 -18.09 12.45 9.88
N THR A 159 -17.31 13.31 10.54
CA THR A 159 -15.87 13.08 10.75
C THR A 159 -15.56 11.83 11.57
N ASN A 160 -16.42 11.44 12.52
CA ASN A 160 -16.22 10.21 13.29
C ASN A 160 -16.34 8.94 12.42
N ASN A 161 -17.02 9.00 11.28
CA ASN A 161 -17.19 7.87 10.37
C ASN A 161 -15.98 7.68 9.44
N THR A 162 -15.37 6.49 9.47
CA THR A 162 -14.20 6.16 8.65
C THR A 162 -14.44 6.25 7.14
N LEU A 163 -15.62 5.84 6.66
CA LEU A 163 -15.96 5.90 5.24
C LEU A 163 -16.17 7.34 4.77
N MET A 164 -16.74 8.20 5.61
CA MET A 164 -16.84 9.64 5.35
C MET A 164 -15.45 10.25 5.14
N ARG A 165 -14.54 10.09 6.11
CA ARG A 165 -13.16 10.62 6.00
C ARG A 165 -12.43 10.07 4.77
N LYS A 166 -12.57 8.76 4.48
CA LYS A 166 -12.00 8.14 3.28
C LYS A 166 -12.52 8.77 2.00
N PHE A 167 -13.85 8.88 1.85
CA PHE A 167 -14.44 9.40 0.62
C PHE A 167 -14.25 10.91 0.46
N ARG A 168 -14.23 11.69 1.54
CA ARG A 168 -13.80 13.10 1.55
C ARG A 168 -12.43 13.25 0.87
N ILE A 169 -11.42 12.57 1.41
CA ILE A 169 -10.05 12.61 0.92
C ILE A 169 -9.94 12.13 -0.54
N LYS A 170 -10.69 11.08 -0.87
CA LYS A 170 -10.76 10.55 -2.23
C LYS A 170 -11.41 11.54 -3.20
N LEU A 171 -12.44 12.26 -2.78
CA LEU A 171 -13.14 13.24 -3.60
C LEU A 171 -12.27 14.47 -3.84
N ALA A 172 -11.71 15.06 -2.77
CA ALA A 172 -10.82 16.22 -2.84
C ALA A 172 -9.62 15.97 -3.78
N SER A 173 -8.95 14.82 -3.66
CA SER A 173 -7.85 14.46 -4.57
C SER A 173 -8.32 14.24 -6.01
N ARG A 174 -9.50 13.65 -6.24
CA ARG A 174 -10.00 13.38 -7.61
C ARG A 174 -10.48 14.63 -8.32
N VAL A 175 -11.11 15.56 -7.60
CA VAL A 175 -11.62 16.79 -8.20
C VAL A 175 -10.45 17.70 -8.60
N LEU A 176 -9.43 17.82 -7.75
CA LEU A 176 -8.19 18.56 -8.07
C LEU A 176 -7.47 17.97 -9.29
N LEU A 177 -7.39 16.64 -9.38
CA LEU A 177 -6.79 15.96 -10.54
C LEU A 177 -7.48 16.22 -11.88
N ARG A 178 -8.68 16.85 -11.88
CA ARG A 178 -9.35 17.30 -13.10
C ARG A 178 -8.95 18.70 -13.55
N LEU A 179 -8.45 19.53 -12.64
CA LEU A 179 -7.88 20.82 -12.97
C LEU A 179 -6.42 20.70 -13.41
N LEU A 180 -5.68 19.75 -12.82
CA LEU A 180 -4.28 19.55 -13.18
C LEU A 180 -4.14 18.92 -14.58
N PRO A 181 -3.30 19.50 -15.46
CA PRO A 181 -3.13 19.00 -16.82
C PRO A 181 -2.54 17.59 -16.81
N SER A 182 -2.85 16.81 -17.85
CA SER A 182 -2.34 15.45 -17.91
C SER A 182 -0.86 15.42 -18.28
N ARG A 183 0.03 15.28 -17.30
CA ARG A 183 1.46 15.06 -17.57
C ARG A 183 1.68 13.69 -18.23
N ILE A 184 2.39 13.67 -19.35
CA ILE A 184 3.03 12.48 -19.93
C ILE A 184 4.46 12.48 -19.40
N VAL A 185 4.68 12.00 -18.16
CA VAL A 185 6.05 11.76 -17.71
C VAL A 185 6.56 10.54 -18.49
N PRO A 186 7.71 10.63 -19.20
CA PRO A 186 8.33 9.46 -19.79
C PRO A 186 8.60 8.48 -18.65
N ARG A 187 7.80 7.41 -18.59
CA ARG A 187 7.91 6.39 -17.55
C ARG A 187 9.32 5.83 -17.61
N ARG A 188 10.15 6.14 -16.60
CA ARG A 188 11.47 5.51 -16.41
C ARG A 188 11.27 4.00 -16.56
N SER A 189 11.79 3.48 -17.68
CA SER A 189 11.68 2.11 -18.20
C SER A 189 10.80 1.17 -17.38
N ARG A 190 9.48 1.23 -17.61
CA ARG A 190 8.58 0.15 -17.22
C ARG A 190 9.03 -1.07 -18.04
N GLY A 191 9.78 -1.98 -17.42
CA GLY A 191 10.51 -3.07 -18.10
C GLY A 191 9.78 -3.60 -19.34
N LYS A 192 10.48 -3.55 -20.48
CA LYS A 192 10.07 -3.98 -21.83
C LYS A 192 8.90 -4.97 -21.77
N ARG A 193 7.67 -4.46 -21.91
CA ARG A 193 6.59 -5.27 -22.45
C ARG A 193 6.89 -5.34 -23.94
N MET A 194 7.34 -6.51 -24.40
CA MET A 194 7.30 -6.89 -25.81
C MET A 194 5.86 -6.66 -26.29
N LEU A 195 5.61 -5.54 -26.97
CA LEU A 195 4.48 -5.26 -27.87
C LEU A 195 4.69 -3.84 -28.45
N SER A 196 5.14 -3.83 -29.70
CA SER A 196 5.13 -2.77 -30.72
C SER A 196 5.74 -1.40 -30.38
N ASP A 197 6.84 -1.10 -31.06
CA ASP A 197 7.26 0.25 -31.43
C ASP A 197 6.07 1.03 -32.01
N MET A 198 5.64 2.09 -31.33
CA MET A 198 4.90 3.19 -31.93
C MET A 198 5.38 4.49 -31.29
N ASP A 199 6.06 5.27 -32.13
CA ASP A 199 6.28 6.72 -32.11
C ASP A 199 6.83 7.35 -30.80
N GLU A 200 8.16 7.41 -30.74
CA GLU A 200 8.90 8.46 -30.02
C GLU A 200 8.73 9.80 -30.76
N SER A 201 7.59 10.45 -30.56
CA SER A 201 7.48 11.89 -30.78
C SER A 201 6.39 12.42 -29.87
N ASP A 202 6.77 12.93 -28.70
CA ASP A 202 5.94 13.92 -28.01
C ASP A 202 6.83 14.79 -27.13
N ALA A 203 6.75 16.10 -27.39
CA ALA A 203 7.55 17.15 -26.82
C ALA A 203 7.58 17.12 -25.29
N GLU A 204 8.74 17.38 -24.69
CA GLU A 204 8.81 17.76 -23.27
C GLU A 204 7.94 19.01 -23.09
N PRO A 205 6.83 18.94 -22.32
CA PRO A 205 6.07 20.13 -22.01
C PRO A 205 6.98 21.05 -21.19
N ASN A 206 7.09 22.31 -21.61
CA ASN A 206 7.88 23.33 -20.93
C ASN A 206 7.44 23.40 -19.45
N GLU A 207 8.26 22.90 -18.52
CA GLU A 207 7.88 22.73 -17.10
C GLU A 207 7.67 24.08 -16.39
N GLU A 208 8.21 25.16 -16.95
CA GLU A 208 8.27 26.49 -16.35
C GLU A 208 6.96 27.31 -16.48
N ASP A 209 6.04 26.92 -17.38
CA ASP A 209 4.82 27.71 -17.69
C ASP A 209 3.52 27.07 -17.17
N MET A 210 3.59 26.08 -16.27
CA MET A 210 2.38 25.40 -15.79
C MET A 210 1.70 26.20 -14.67
N ASP A 211 0.48 26.67 -14.95
CA ASP A 211 -0.39 27.28 -13.95
C ASP A 211 -0.94 26.21 -13.00
N ILE A 212 -0.53 26.29 -11.71
CA ILE A 212 -0.94 25.35 -10.66
C ILE A 212 -2.11 25.99 -9.91
N PRO A 213 -3.29 25.35 -9.85
CA PRO A 213 -4.43 25.88 -9.10
C PRO A 213 -4.07 26.12 -7.63
N GLU A 214 -4.50 27.25 -7.06
CA GLU A 214 -4.23 27.64 -5.67
C GLU A 214 -4.71 26.57 -4.66
N GLU A 215 -5.80 25.88 -4.97
CA GLU A 215 -6.37 24.82 -4.13
C GLU A 215 -5.48 23.57 -4.03
N THR A 216 -4.43 23.47 -4.86
CA THR A 216 -3.48 22.35 -4.82
C THR A 216 -2.80 22.24 -3.46
N GLU A 217 -2.37 23.37 -2.88
CA GLU A 217 -1.69 23.39 -1.59
C GLU A 217 -2.63 22.96 -0.46
N ASP A 218 -3.85 23.50 -0.43
CA ASP A 218 -4.86 23.17 0.58
C ASP A 218 -5.24 21.68 0.55
N VAL A 219 -5.46 21.12 -0.64
CA VAL A 219 -5.79 19.70 -0.79
C VAL A 219 -4.61 18.81 -0.37
N LEU A 220 -3.37 19.19 -0.72
CA LEU A 220 -2.17 18.47 -0.27
C LEU A 220 -2.00 18.53 1.25
N GLN A 221 -2.18 19.70 1.85
CA GLN A 221 -2.14 19.91 3.30
C GLN A 221 -3.10 18.95 4.01
N ASP A 222 -4.33 18.81 3.50
CA ASP A 222 -5.33 17.90 4.05
C ASP A 222 -5.00 16.42 3.83
N LEU A 223 -4.42 16.09 2.68
CA LEU A 223 -3.91 14.75 2.43
C LEU A 223 -2.78 14.39 3.40
N PHE A 224 -1.81 15.28 3.65
CA PHE A 224 -0.71 15.04 4.59
C PHE A 224 -1.22 14.82 6.02
N LYS A 225 -2.22 15.60 6.47
CA LYS A 225 -2.91 15.34 7.75
C LYS A 225 -3.56 13.93 7.75
N ALA A 226 -4.23 13.56 6.66
CA ALA A 226 -4.90 12.27 6.54
C ALA A 226 -3.94 11.05 6.43
N LEU A 227 -2.65 11.25 6.15
CA LEU A 227 -1.64 10.18 6.29
C LEU A 227 -1.47 9.73 7.75
N GLN A 228 -1.84 10.57 8.71
CA GLN A 228 -1.76 10.28 10.15
C GLN A 228 -3.09 9.80 10.73
N ASP A 229 -4.12 9.58 9.89
CA ASP A 229 -5.44 9.12 10.33
C ASP A 229 -5.33 7.79 11.08
N LYS A 230 -6.21 7.55 12.06
CA LYS A 230 -6.26 6.29 12.82
C LYS A 230 -6.54 5.07 11.94
N ASP A 231 -7.31 5.22 10.87
CA ASP A 231 -7.77 4.13 10.00
C ASP A 231 -6.93 3.99 8.72
N THR A 232 -6.41 2.78 8.47
CA THR A 232 -5.58 2.47 7.29
C THR A 232 -6.24 2.85 5.97
N VAL A 233 -7.55 2.67 5.84
CA VAL A 233 -8.27 2.95 4.59
C VAL A 233 -8.26 4.43 4.23
N VAL A 234 -8.19 5.32 5.23
CA VAL A 234 -8.06 6.77 5.03
C VAL A 234 -6.62 7.11 4.65
N ARG A 235 -5.64 6.60 5.42
CA ARG A 235 -4.20 6.78 5.12
C ARG A 235 -3.85 6.34 3.70
N TYR A 236 -4.34 5.17 3.27
CA TYR A 236 -4.05 4.66 1.93
C TYR A 236 -4.76 5.42 0.82
N SER A 237 -5.97 5.96 1.08
CA SER A 237 -6.64 6.86 0.15
C SER A 237 -5.85 8.16 -0.03
N SER A 238 -5.32 8.70 1.08
CA SER A 238 -4.45 9.87 1.05
C SER A 238 -3.15 9.61 0.28
N ALA A 239 -2.41 8.55 0.62
CA ALA A 239 -1.18 8.16 -0.07
C ALA A 239 -1.34 8.07 -1.60
N LYS A 240 -2.46 7.49 -2.05
CA LYS A 240 -2.81 7.42 -3.49
C LYS A 240 -3.12 8.77 -4.09
N GLY A 241 -3.80 9.65 -3.34
CA GLY A 241 -4.11 11.02 -3.75
C GLY A 241 -2.82 11.82 -3.95
N ILE A 242 -1.97 11.87 -2.93
CA ILE A 242 -0.68 12.57 -2.93
C ILE A 242 0.16 12.14 -4.13
N ALA A 243 0.39 10.84 -4.29
CA ALA A 243 1.24 10.35 -5.37
C ALA A 243 0.67 10.61 -6.77
N ARG A 244 -0.67 10.70 -6.93
CA ARG A 244 -1.29 11.05 -8.21
C ARG A 244 -1.22 12.55 -8.50
N ILE A 245 -1.40 13.38 -7.48
CA ILE A 245 -1.27 14.83 -7.61
C ILE A 245 0.18 15.16 -7.95
N ALA A 246 1.14 14.62 -7.19
CA ALA A 246 2.57 14.78 -7.46
C ALA A 246 2.96 14.35 -8.88
N GLU A 247 2.39 13.26 -9.42
CA GLU A 247 2.61 12.82 -10.82
C GLU A 247 2.21 13.87 -11.88
N ARG A 248 1.36 14.86 -11.52
CA ARG A 248 0.93 15.95 -12.39
C ARG A 248 1.68 17.27 -12.14
N LEU A 249 2.41 17.39 -11.04
CA LEU A 249 3.14 18.61 -10.67
C LEU A 249 4.52 18.65 -11.36
N PRO A 250 5.18 19.83 -11.45
CA PRO A 250 6.56 19.93 -11.92
C PRO A 250 7.52 19.18 -10.98
N ALA A 251 8.75 18.94 -11.46
CA ALA A 251 9.72 18.16 -10.68
C ALA A 251 10.01 18.79 -9.30
N GLU A 252 10.18 20.11 -9.24
CA GLU A 252 10.47 20.84 -7.99
C GLU A 252 9.37 20.63 -6.92
N PHE A 253 8.10 20.77 -7.32
CA PHE A 253 6.97 20.55 -6.42
C PHE A 253 6.83 19.07 -6.02
N THR A 254 7.17 18.15 -6.92
CA THR A 254 7.19 16.71 -6.59
C THR A 254 8.21 16.41 -5.50
N GLU A 255 9.39 17.04 -5.55
CA GLU A 255 10.40 16.93 -4.51
C GLU A 255 9.95 17.54 -3.18
N GLN A 256 9.29 18.70 -3.19
CA GLN A 256 8.71 19.31 -1.97
C GLN A 256 7.62 18.43 -1.33
N VAL A 257 6.81 17.77 -2.15
CA VAL A 257 5.82 16.78 -1.68
C VAL A 257 6.53 15.59 -1.03
N LEU A 258 7.60 15.08 -1.64
CA LEU A 258 8.41 14.01 -1.07
C LEU A 258 9.04 14.44 0.27
N ASP A 259 9.59 15.66 0.35
CA ASP A 259 10.16 16.22 1.57
C ASP A 259 9.15 16.22 2.71
N THR A 260 7.94 16.69 2.44
CA THR A 260 6.87 16.75 3.44
C THR A 260 6.49 15.34 3.92
N VAL A 261 6.43 14.35 3.01
CA VAL A 261 6.19 12.95 3.38
C VAL A 261 7.33 12.38 4.22
N LEU A 262 8.59 12.66 3.88
CA LEU A 262 9.75 12.17 4.63
C LEU A 262 9.87 12.81 6.02
N GLN A 263 9.50 14.09 6.14
CA GLN A 263 9.46 14.80 7.43
C GLN A 263 8.50 14.13 8.42
N LEU A 264 7.44 13.44 7.97
CA LEU A 264 6.51 12.71 8.84
C LEU A 264 7.19 11.60 9.66
N PHE A 265 8.26 10.98 9.14
CA PHE A 265 9.03 10.01 9.93
C PHE A 265 9.74 10.67 11.12
N SER A 266 10.12 11.95 10.97
CA SER A 266 10.86 12.70 11.99
C SER A 266 9.97 13.25 13.11
N VAL A 267 8.68 13.51 12.83
CA VAL A 267 7.72 14.17 13.77
C VAL A 267 7.72 13.53 15.15
N HIS A 268 7.71 12.21 15.22
CA HIS A 268 7.69 11.48 16.49
C HIS A 268 9.06 10.94 16.91
N SER A 269 10.06 11.05 16.05
CA SER A 269 11.43 10.57 16.28
C SER A 269 12.26 11.54 17.14
N MET A 270 11.88 12.82 17.15
CA MET A 270 12.54 13.85 17.95
C MET A 270 12.16 13.72 19.43
N GLY A 271 12.94 12.93 20.19
CA GLY A 271 12.78 12.78 21.64
C GLY A 271 12.78 11.34 22.15
N ALA A 272 12.73 10.34 21.25
CA ALA A 272 12.87 8.94 21.63
C ALA A 272 14.36 8.58 21.80
N ALA A 273 14.76 8.08 22.96
CA ALA A 273 16.13 7.62 23.22
C ALA A 273 16.48 6.37 22.40
N SER A 274 15.46 5.61 22.00
CA SER A 274 15.53 4.44 21.14
C SER A 274 14.27 4.30 20.30
N LEU A 275 14.32 3.52 19.20
CA LEU A 275 13.15 3.19 18.37
C LEU A 275 12.02 2.53 19.19
N TYR A 276 12.39 1.89 20.32
CA TYR A 276 11.46 1.25 21.25
C TYR A 276 10.71 2.21 22.18
N ASP A 277 11.14 3.47 22.29
CA ASP A 277 10.50 4.50 23.13
C ASP A 277 9.52 5.38 22.35
N MET A 278 9.25 5.04 21.09
CA MET A 278 8.38 5.81 20.21
C MET A 278 6.91 5.76 20.67
N PRO A 279 6.19 6.89 20.64
CA PRO A 279 4.80 6.92 21.06
C PRO A 279 3.90 6.12 20.11
N SER A 280 2.79 5.61 20.65
CA SER A 280 1.82 4.78 19.93
C SER A 280 1.27 5.42 18.65
N ILE A 281 1.18 6.75 18.63
CA ILE A 281 0.73 7.57 17.49
C ILE A 281 1.70 7.51 16.31
N ALA A 282 2.99 7.25 16.56
CA ALA A 282 4.01 7.16 15.52
C ALA A 282 3.72 6.04 14.53
N GLU A 283 3.05 4.97 14.97
CA GLU A 283 2.66 3.84 14.11
C GLU A 283 1.80 4.31 12.94
N ALA A 284 0.76 5.12 13.20
CA ALA A 284 -0.14 5.61 12.16
C ALA A 284 0.60 6.50 11.16
N THR A 285 1.42 7.42 11.68
CA THR A 285 2.21 8.36 10.89
C THR A 285 3.23 7.65 10.00
N TRP A 286 4.05 6.75 10.57
CA TRP A 286 5.06 6.00 9.82
C TRP A 286 4.43 5.07 8.77
N HIS A 287 3.29 4.46 9.11
CA HIS A 287 2.57 3.63 8.16
C HIS A 287 2.03 4.46 6.99
N GLY A 288 1.39 5.61 7.26
CA GLY A 288 0.91 6.51 6.23
C GLY A 288 2.02 7.06 5.34
N ALA A 289 3.12 7.53 5.93
CA ALA A 289 4.29 8.00 5.21
C ALA A 289 4.90 6.90 4.32
N SER A 290 5.03 5.67 4.84
CA SER A 290 5.51 4.53 4.05
C SER A 290 4.59 4.20 2.87
N LEU A 291 3.26 4.25 3.05
CA LEU A 291 2.31 4.05 1.96
C LEU A 291 2.43 5.15 0.89
N ALA A 292 2.62 6.41 1.30
CA ALA A 292 2.84 7.53 0.37
C ALA A 292 4.14 7.34 -0.41
N CYS A 293 5.25 7.04 0.26
CA CYS A 293 6.53 6.71 -0.38
C CYS A 293 6.39 5.55 -1.38
N ALA A 294 5.63 4.50 -1.05
CA ALA A 294 5.44 3.37 -1.95
C ALA A 294 4.63 3.76 -3.19
N GLU A 295 3.56 4.53 -3.03
CA GLU A 295 2.76 5.01 -4.16
C GLU A 295 3.54 6.00 -5.05
N MET A 296 4.41 6.84 -4.46
CA MET A 296 5.32 7.72 -5.19
C MET A 296 6.41 6.93 -5.93
N ALA A 297 7.06 5.98 -5.26
CA ALA A 297 8.05 5.08 -5.85
C ALA A 297 7.47 4.30 -7.04
N ARG A 298 6.26 3.75 -6.90
CA ARG A 298 5.57 3.00 -7.98
C ARG A 298 5.31 3.84 -9.23
N ARG A 299 5.31 5.17 -9.11
CA ARG A 299 5.13 6.13 -10.20
C ARG A 299 6.45 6.72 -10.70
N GLY A 300 7.59 6.33 -10.14
CA GLY A 300 8.90 6.86 -10.51
C GLY A 300 9.12 8.30 -10.06
N LEU A 301 8.44 8.73 -8.99
CA LEU A 301 8.49 10.11 -8.47
C LEU A 301 9.57 10.33 -7.41
N ILE A 302 10.43 9.33 -7.18
CA ILE A 302 11.53 9.43 -6.21
C ILE A 302 12.81 9.73 -6.99
N PRO A 303 13.43 10.90 -6.83
CA PRO A 303 14.71 11.18 -7.46
C PRO A 303 15.83 10.28 -6.92
N ASP A 304 16.81 9.98 -7.75
CA ASP A 304 17.94 9.11 -7.40
C ASP A 304 18.76 9.72 -6.24
N SER A 305 18.87 11.05 -6.20
CA SER A 305 19.51 11.83 -5.12
C SER A 305 18.88 11.60 -3.75
N ARG A 306 17.60 11.21 -3.69
CA ARG A 306 16.83 11.02 -2.46
C ARG A 306 16.73 9.56 -2.02
N LEU A 307 17.28 8.64 -2.80
CA LEU A 307 17.25 7.21 -2.47
C LEU A 307 17.94 6.90 -1.14
N GLY A 308 19.12 7.47 -0.88
CA GLY A 308 19.86 7.21 0.36
C GLY A 308 19.04 7.51 1.61
N GLU A 309 18.44 8.71 1.65
CA GLU A 309 17.58 9.14 2.76
C GLU A 309 16.35 8.24 2.91
N LEU A 310 15.63 7.97 1.82
CA LEU A 310 14.45 7.11 1.85
C LEU A 310 14.80 5.71 2.36
N LEU A 311 15.91 5.12 1.89
CA LEU A 311 16.34 3.79 2.29
C LEU A 311 16.74 3.72 3.76
N ASP A 312 17.33 4.78 4.31
CA ASP A 312 17.64 4.85 5.73
C ASP A 312 16.37 4.92 6.60
N TRP A 313 15.32 5.60 6.14
CA TRP A 313 14.00 5.52 6.76
C TRP A 313 13.39 4.12 6.63
N MET A 314 13.50 3.47 5.47
CA MET A 314 12.97 2.12 5.27
C MET A 314 13.65 1.08 6.16
N LYS A 315 14.98 1.18 6.37
CA LYS A 315 15.69 0.32 7.33
C LYS A 315 15.11 0.48 8.74
N LYS A 316 14.86 1.71 9.20
CA LYS A 316 14.22 1.94 10.50
C LYS A 316 12.78 1.38 10.53
N ALA A 317 12.01 1.60 9.47
CA ALA A 317 10.62 1.15 9.36
C ALA A 317 10.47 -0.38 9.34
N LEU A 318 11.41 -1.10 8.72
CA LEU A 318 11.46 -2.56 8.71
C LEU A 318 11.71 -3.18 10.10
N TYR A 319 12.27 -2.41 11.04
CA TYR A 319 12.48 -2.83 12.42
C TYR A 319 11.54 -2.11 13.40
N PHE A 320 10.46 -1.50 12.91
CA PHE A 320 9.42 -0.88 13.74
C PHE A 320 8.57 -1.96 14.42
N ASP A 321 9.07 -2.45 15.55
CA ASP A 321 8.41 -3.42 16.43
C ASP A 321 8.35 -2.85 17.85
N ILE A 322 7.28 -2.10 18.15
CA ILE A 322 7.12 -1.40 19.43
C ILE A 322 6.26 -2.24 20.37
N ARG A 323 6.80 -2.54 21.56
CA ARG A 323 6.07 -3.23 22.62
C ARG A 323 4.98 -2.33 23.23
N LYS A 324 3.72 -2.75 23.14
CA LYS A 324 2.57 -2.18 23.86
C LYS A 324 2.00 -3.22 24.82
N GLY A 325 2.49 -3.21 26.05
CA GLY A 325 2.08 -4.17 27.08
C GLY A 325 2.46 -5.61 26.73
N ALA A 326 1.45 -6.45 26.47
CA ALA A 326 1.61 -7.87 26.10
C ALA A 326 1.64 -8.12 24.58
N HIS A 327 1.47 -7.09 23.76
CA HIS A 327 1.47 -7.19 22.30
C HIS A 327 2.52 -6.24 21.69
N SER A 328 2.83 -6.45 20.41
CA SER A 328 3.65 -5.52 19.63
C SER A 328 2.80 -4.89 18.54
N VAL A 329 3.14 -3.65 18.18
CA VAL A 329 2.58 -2.93 17.04
C VAL A 329 3.65 -2.64 15.99
N GLY A 330 3.21 -2.28 14.79
CA GLY A 330 4.12 -1.90 13.71
C GLY A 330 4.26 -2.90 12.58
N SER A 331 3.51 -4.00 12.60
CA SER A 331 3.50 -4.93 11.47
C SER A 331 3.04 -4.23 10.18
N ASN A 332 2.03 -3.37 10.26
CA ASN A 332 1.60 -2.49 9.18
C ASN A 332 2.72 -1.57 8.63
N VAL A 333 3.54 -0.99 9.50
CA VAL A 333 4.69 -0.16 9.11
C VAL A 333 5.72 -0.98 8.35
N ARG A 334 6.08 -2.16 8.88
CA ARG A 334 7.05 -3.08 8.26
C ARG A 334 6.58 -3.63 6.92
N ASP A 335 5.28 -3.91 6.79
CA ASP A 335 4.65 -4.35 5.54
C ASP A 335 4.69 -3.23 4.50
N ALA A 336 4.33 -2.00 4.89
CA ALA A 336 4.41 -0.85 4.00
C ALA A 336 5.85 -0.51 3.59
N ALA A 337 6.83 -0.66 4.49
CA ALA A 337 8.25 -0.50 4.16
C ALA A 337 8.70 -1.54 3.12
N SER A 338 8.27 -2.79 3.27
CA SER A 338 8.49 -3.83 2.25
C SER A 338 7.83 -3.47 0.92
N TYR A 339 6.63 -2.87 0.94
CA TYR A 339 5.96 -2.36 -0.26
C TYR A 339 6.71 -1.19 -0.94
N VAL A 340 7.35 -0.30 -0.17
CA VAL A 340 8.25 0.73 -0.72
C VAL A 340 9.40 0.07 -1.47
N LEU A 341 10.13 -0.84 -0.82
CA LEU A 341 11.29 -1.53 -1.42
C LEU A 341 10.89 -2.34 -2.66
N TRP A 342 9.76 -3.05 -2.60
CA TRP A 342 9.18 -3.75 -3.74
C TRP A 342 8.86 -2.78 -4.90
N SER A 343 8.37 -1.58 -4.59
CA SER A 343 8.05 -0.56 -5.60
C SER A 343 9.31 0.05 -6.23
N LEU A 344 10.37 0.28 -5.43
CA LEU A 344 11.65 0.82 -5.91
C LEU A 344 12.32 -0.12 -6.90
N ALA A 345 12.37 -1.42 -6.62
CA ALA A 345 12.93 -2.43 -7.52
C ALA A 345 12.29 -2.43 -8.93
N ARG A 346 11.07 -1.90 -9.05
CA ARG A 346 10.29 -1.88 -10.29
C ARG A 346 10.38 -0.57 -11.06
N ALA A 347 10.68 0.52 -10.36
CA ALA A 347 10.59 1.87 -10.89
C ALA A 347 11.95 2.53 -11.07
N GLN A 348 12.93 2.19 -10.24
CA GLN A 348 14.26 2.79 -10.29
C GLN A 348 15.21 2.06 -11.25
N SER A 349 16.15 2.83 -11.80
CA SER A 349 17.22 2.29 -12.62
C SER A 349 18.13 1.39 -11.80
N VAL A 350 18.75 0.42 -12.47
CA VAL A 350 19.72 -0.49 -11.83
C VAL A 350 20.91 0.30 -11.30
N ASP A 351 21.39 1.28 -12.04
CA ASP A 351 22.54 2.11 -11.67
C ASP A 351 22.28 2.93 -10.40
N ALA A 352 21.07 3.47 -10.22
CA ALA A 352 20.71 4.21 -9.01
C ALA A 352 20.60 3.31 -7.77
N LEU A 353 20.21 2.05 -7.95
CA LEU A 353 20.07 1.08 -6.86
C LEU A 353 21.39 0.37 -6.51
N ALA A 354 22.34 0.30 -7.44
CA ALA A 354 23.60 -0.42 -7.29
C ALA A 354 24.39 -0.04 -6.01
N PRO A 355 24.52 1.24 -5.61
CA PRO A 355 25.24 1.63 -4.40
C PRO A 355 24.63 1.08 -3.10
N PHE A 356 23.36 0.69 -3.12
CA PHE A 356 22.61 0.26 -1.94
C PHE A 356 22.34 -1.25 -1.92
N ALA A 357 22.76 -1.98 -2.96
CA ALA A 357 22.38 -3.37 -3.18
C ALA A 357 22.73 -4.30 -2.02
N ASP A 358 23.97 -4.22 -1.53
CA ASP A 358 24.44 -5.08 -0.44
C ASP A 358 23.62 -4.85 0.84
N ALA A 359 23.52 -3.59 1.27
CA ALA A 359 22.78 -3.22 2.47
C ALA A 359 21.28 -3.61 2.39
N LEU A 360 20.66 -3.41 1.22
CA LEU A 360 19.29 -3.82 0.96
C LEU A 360 19.11 -5.33 1.03
N SER A 361 20.00 -6.07 0.38
CA SER A 361 19.93 -7.54 0.35
C SER A 361 20.09 -8.12 1.75
N HIS A 362 21.02 -7.60 2.56
CA HIS A 362 21.24 -8.01 3.94
C HIS A 362 20.03 -7.74 4.83
N THR A 363 19.43 -6.56 4.69
CA THR A 363 18.27 -6.16 5.50
C THR A 363 17.05 -7.00 5.12
N LEU A 364 16.74 -7.11 3.82
CA LEU A 364 15.60 -7.87 3.31
C LEU A 364 15.70 -9.35 3.65
N VAL A 365 16.87 -9.97 3.50
CA VAL A 365 17.03 -11.38 3.84
C VAL A 365 16.86 -11.61 5.34
N ALA A 366 17.43 -10.72 6.18
CA ALA A 366 17.30 -10.82 7.63
C ALA A 366 15.83 -10.75 8.07
N VAL A 367 15.05 -9.77 7.58
CA VAL A 367 13.62 -9.73 7.98
C VAL A 367 12.80 -10.83 7.31
N SER A 368 13.19 -11.35 6.14
CA SER A 368 12.52 -12.49 5.51
C SER A 368 12.59 -13.77 6.35
N VAL A 369 13.67 -13.98 7.12
CA VAL A 369 13.86 -15.19 7.94
C VAL A 369 13.58 -14.96 9.43
N PHE A 370 13.83 -13.75 9.95
CA PHE A 370 13.77 -13.45 11.39
C PHE A 370 12.60 -12.58 11.84
N ASP A 371 11.74 -12.07 10.96
CA ASP A 371 10.55 -11.36 11.44
C ASP A 371 9.58 -12.33 12.17
N ARG A 372 8.97 -11.87 13.27
CA ARG A 372 8.02 -12.64 14.06
C ARG A 372 6.75 -12.97 13.27
N GLU A 373 6.31 -12.05 12.43
CA GLU A 373 5.05 -12.07 11.70
C GLU A 373 5.21 -12.69 10.30
N ILE A 374 4.33 -13.65 9.96
CA ILE A 374 4.42 -14.37 8.68
C ILE A 374 4.25 -13.48 7.45
N HIS A 375 3.35 -12.50 7.52
CA HIS A 375 3.07 -11.62 6.40
C HIS A 375 4.26 -10.69 6.11
N ILE A 376 5.01 -10.28 7.14
CA ILE A 376 6.21 -9.45 6.98
C ILE A 376 7.36 -10.24 6.37
N ARG A 377 7.60 -11.47 6.86
CA ARG A 377 8.57 -12.37 6.25
C ARG A 377 8.32 -12.58 4.75
N ARG A 378 7.05 -12.79 4.38
CA ARG A 378 6.62 -12.94 2.98
C ARG A 378 6.75 -11.65 2.19
N ALA A 379 6.40 -10.50 2.75
CA ALA A 379 6.53 -9.20 2.09
C ALA A 379 8.00 -8.87 1.79
N ALA A 380 8.90 -9.13 2.75
CA ALA A 380 10.34 -8.95 2.57
C ALA A 380 10.94 -9.93 1.56
N SER A 381 10.54 -11.20 1.59
CA SER A 381 10.92 -12.21 0.58
C SER A 381 10.44 -11.79 -0.82
N ALA A 382 9.21 -11.29 -0.95
CA ALA A 382 8.70 -10.78 -2.22
C ALA A 382 9.45 -9.52 -2.70
N ALA A 383 9.82 -8.61 -1.81
CA ALA A 383 10.66 -7.47 -2.16
C ALA A 383 12.04 -7.94 -2.64
N PHE A 384 12.68 -8.88 -1.93
CA PHE A 384 13.96 -9.49 -2.33
C PHE A 384 13.85 -10.14 -3.72
N GLN A 385 12.75 -10.87 -3.97
CA GLN A 385 12.46 -11.48 -5.27
C GLN A 385 12.40 -10.45 -6.40
N GLU A 386 11.73 -9.31 -6.21
CA GLU A 386 11.68 -8.28 -7.26
C GLU A 386 13.06 -7.70 -7.56
N PHE A 387 13.91 -7.47 -6.55
CA PHE A 387 15.28 -7.00 -6.77
C PHE A 387 16.07 -8.03 -7.59
N VAL A 388 16.07 -9.31 -7.17
CA VAL A 388 16.75 -10.38 -7.90
C VAL A 388 16.29 -10.47 -9.36
N GLY A 389 14.97 -10.45 -9.57
CA GLY A 389 14.37 -10.63 -10.89
C GLY A 389 14.51 -9.42 -11.83
N ARG A 390 14.75 -8.22 -11.31
CA ARG A 390 14.79 -6.98 -12.12
C ARG A 390 16.15 -6.33 -12.22
N THR A 391 16.95 -6.41 -11.17
CA THR A 391 18.23 -5.68 -11.10
C THR A 391 19.41 -6.62 -11.18
N SER A 392 19.26 -7.88 -10.74
CA SER A 392 20.36 -8.85 -10.63
C SER A 392 21.56 -8.35 -9.81
N LEU A 393 21.32 -7.39 -8.90
CA LEU A 393 22.36 -6.78 -8.06
C LEU A 393 22.69 -7.60 -6.81
N PHE A 394 21.79 -8.48 -6.38
CA PHE A 394 21.98 -9.24 -5.12
C PHE A 394 22.86 -10.47 -5.36
N ALA A 395 23.95 -10.58 -4.61
CA ALA A 395 24.88 -11.71 -4.66
C ALA A 395 24.14 -13.03 -4.40
N HIS A 396 24.39 -14.06 -5.23
CA HIS A 396 23.71 -15.36 -5.15
C HIS A 396 22.17 -15.27 -5.11
N GLY A 397 21.58 -14.18 -5.62
CA GLY A 397 20.19 -13.82 -5.35
C GLY A 397 19.16 -14.86 -5.74
N ILE A 398 19.36 -15.59 -6.85
CA ILE A 398 18.45 -16.67 -7.27
C ILE A 398 18.49 -17.85 -6.30
N ASP A 399 19.67 -18.19 -5.79
CA ASP A 399 19.82 -19.31 -4.86
C ASP A 399 19.25 -18.97 -3.48
N VAL A 400 19.57 -17.77 -2.97
CA VAL A 400 18.99 -17.25 -1.72
C VAL A 400 17.47 -17.17 -1.81
N LEU A 401 16.92 -16.68 -2.93
CA LEU A 401 15.48 -16.62 -3.16
C LEU A 401 14.80 -17.99 -3.06
N ARG A 402 15.44 -19.05 -3.59
CA ARG A 402 14.89 -20.42 -3.49
C ARG A 402 14.85 -20.91 -2.04
N LYS A 403 15.85 -20.56 -1.23
CA LYS A 403 15.94 -20.89 0.20
C LYS A 403 14.97 -20.09 1.06
N THR A 404 14.58 -18.89 0.60
CA THR A 404 13.64 -18.00 1.30
C THR A 404 12.32 -17.81 0.54
N ASP A 405 11.81 -18.86 -0.11
CA ASP A 405 10.55 -18.79 -0.86
C ASP A 405 9.32 -18.59 0.05
N PHE A 406 8.15 -18.39 -0.56
CA PHE A 406 6.87 -18.15 0.14
C PHE A 406 6.50 -19.20 1.19
N TYR A 407 6.90 -20.46 0.97
CA TYR A 407 6.65 -21.59 1.86
C TYR A 407 7.73 -21.71 2.93
N ALA A 408 9.00 -21.57 2.55
CA ALA A 408 10.15 -21.64 3.43
C ALA A 408 10.08 -20.58 4.55
N VAL A 409 9.64 -19.37 4.21
CA VAL A 409 9.44 -18.29 5.21
C VAL A 409 8.06 -18.35 5.89
N GLY A 410 7.19 -19.29 5.51
CA GLY A 410 5.84 -19.44 6.03
C GLY A 410 5.84 -19.80 7.52
N THR A 411 6.42 -20.94 7.88
CA THR A 411 6.48 -21.39 9.27
C THR A 411 7.64 -20.73 10.01
N ARG A 412 7.37 -20.03 11.13
CA ARG A 412 8.40 -19.29 11.89
C ARG A 412 9.61 -20.17 12.24
N ARG A 413 9.37 -21.38 12.75
CA ARG A 413 10.44 -22.33 13.10
C ARG A 413 11.27 -22.75 11.88
N HIS A 414 10.64 -22.97 10.72
CA HIS A 414 11.34 -23.33 9.49
C HIS A 414 12.18 -22.15 8.98
N ALA A 415 11.61 -20.94 8.98
CA ALA A 415 12.31 -19.72 8.59
C ALA A 415 13.58 -19.50 9.43
N TYR A 416 13.46 -19.61 10.76
CA TYR A 416 14.56 -19.37 11.69
C TYR A 416 15.63 -20.46 11.68
N LEU A 417 15.26 -21.73 11.50
CA LEU A 417 16.20 -22.85 11.70
C LEU A 417 16.69 -23.50 10.42
N VAL A 418 15.88 -23.46 9.35
CA VAL A 418 16.21 -24.11 8.07
C VAL A 418 16.59 -23.05 7.04
N ALA A 419 15.68 -22.14 6.72
CA ALA A 419 15.95 -21.11 5.71
C ALA A 419 17.14 -20.22 6.09
N ALA A 420 17.21 -19.75 7.34
CA ALA A 420 18.34 -18.95 7.81
C ALA A 420 19.67 -19.71 7.77
N TYR A 421 19.68 -21.01 8.09
CA TYR A 421 20.87 -21.86 7.99
C TYR A 421 21.34 -22.03 6.54
N GLU A 422 20.41 -22.31 5.62
CA GLU A 422 20.71 -22.49 4.19
C GLU A 422 21.20 -21.18 3.54
N VAL A 423 20.66 -20.03 3.94
CA VAL A 423 21.15 -18.72 3.49
C VAL A 423 22.55 -18.44 4.04
N ALA A 424 22.82 -18.82 5.30
CA ALA A 424 24.13 -18.63 5.93
C ALA A 424 25.27 -19.46 5.31
N GLU A 425 24.96 -20.38 4.39
CA GLU A 425 25.97 -20.99 3.50
C GLU A 425 26.79 -19.91 2.78
N HIS A 426 26.10 -18.85 2.33
CA HIS A 426 26.66 -17.72 1.61
C HIS A 426 27.38 -16.77 2.58
N LYS A 427 28.67 -16.52 2.32
CA LYS A 427 29.53 -15.72 3.21
C LYS A 427 29.14 -14.25 3.24
N GLU A 428 28.48 -13.78 2.19
CA GLU A 428 27.95 -12.43 2.04
C GLU A 428 26.83 -12.17 3.06
N TYR A 429 25.94 -13.15 3.27
CA TYR A 429 24.78 -13.02 4.15
C TYR A 429 25.01 -13.49 5.59
N ARG A 430 25.95 -14.42 5.82
CA ARG A 430 26.20 -14.97 7.16
C ARG A 430 26.45 -13.91 8.24
N PRO A 431 27.30 -12.88 8.03
CA PRO A 431 27.55 -11.86 9.04
C PRO A 431 26.29 -11.06 9.41
N CYS A 432 25.47 -10.66 8.42
CA CYS A 432 24.29 -9.86 8.69
C CYS A 432 23.21 -10.66 9.44
N LEU A 433 23.09 -11.97 9.17
CA LEU A 433 22.19 -12.85 9.90
C LEU A 433 22.62 -13.01 11.37
N ILE A 434 23.91 -13.25 11.63
CA ILE A 434 24.46 -13.32 12.98
C ILE A 434 24.27 -11.99 13.71
N GLU A 435 24.55 -10.87 13.03
CA GLU A 435 24.40 -9.53 13.61
C GLU A 435 22.94 -9.25 14.00
N HIS A 436 21.99 -9.59 13.13
CA HIS A 436 20.57 -9.45 13.45
C HIS A 436 20.14 -10.31 14.65
N LEU A 437 20.62 -11.55 14.73
CA LEU A 437 20.33 -12.43 15.86
C LEU A 437 20.84 -11.83 17.18
N ILE A 438 22.09 -11.36 17.19
CA ILE A 438 22.74 -10.81 18.39
C ILE A 438 22.10 -9.47 18.80
N LEU A 439 21.93 -8.54 17.86
CA LEU A 439 21.48 -7.18 18.18
C LEU A 439 19.97 -7.05 18.37
N VAL A 440 19.18 -7.91 17.72
CA VAL A 440 17.71 -7.78 17.68
C VAL A 440 17.01 -9.00 18.26
N THR A 441 17.23 -10.19 17.70
CA THR A 441 16.41 -11.37 18.04
C THR A 441 16.63 -11.87 19.46
N LEU A 442 17.88 -11.95 19.93
CA LEU A 442 18.22 -12.39 21.29
C LEU A 442 17.79 -11.37 22.35
N ARG A 443 17.66 -10.11 21.98
CA ARG A 443 17.29 -9.00 22.86
C ARG A 443 15.80 -8.69 22.83
N HIS A 444 15.05 -9.46 22.05
CA HIS A 444 13.62 -9.25 21.84
C HIS A 444 12.82 -9.48 23.13
N TRP A 445 11.71 -8.73 23.29
CA TRP A 445 10.87 -8.81 24.49
C TRP A 445 10.11 -10.15 24.62
N ASP A 446 9.76 -10.77 23.48
CA ASP A 446 9.10 -12.09 23.40
C ASP A 446 10.11 -13.22 23.63
N PRO A 447 9.97 -14.02 24.71
CA PRO A 447 10.90 -15.10 25.02
C PRO A 447 10.92 -16.22 23.96
N VAL A 448 9.82 -16.44 23.22
CA VAL A 448 9.76 -17.43 22.15
C VAL A 448 10.64 -17.03 20.98
N VAL A 449 10.68 -15.73 20.66
CA VAL A 449 11.59 -15.17 19.64
C VAL A 449 13.04 -15.34 20.07
N ARG A 450 13.37 -15.05 21.34
CA ARG A 450 14.73 -15.25 21.87
C ARG A 450 15.17 -16.71 21.82
N GLN A 451 14.30 -17.65 22.18
CA GLN A 451 14.59 -19.08 22.12
C GLN A 451 14.87 -19.55 20.70
N LEU A 452 14.03 -19.16 19.74
CA LEU A 452 14.29 -19.48 18.32
C LEU A 452 15.56 -18.78 17.81
N GLY A 453 15.85 -17.56 18.27
CA GLY A 453 17.07 -16.84 17.93
C GLY A 453 18.34 -17.56 18.41
N ALA A 454 18.35 -18.06 19.64
CA ALA A 454 19.47 -18.83 20.18
C ALA A 454 19.71 -20.14 19.40
N GLN A 455 18.63 -20.85 19.06
CA GLN A 455 18.70 -22.05 18.22
C GLN A 455 19.18 -21.75 16.80
N SER A 456 18.72 -20.63 16.22
CA SER A 456 19.18 -20.15 14.91
C SER A 456 20.67 -19.82 14.92
N LEU A 457 21.14 -19.10 15.94
CA LEU A 457 22.56 -18.75 16.09
C LEU A 457 23.43 -20.00 16.16
N ARG A 458 22.98 -21.02 16.90
CA ARG A 458 23.64 -22.32 16.97
C ARG A 458 23.78 -22.97 15.61
N VAL A 459 22.69 -23.10 14.85
CA VAL A 459 22.75 -23.78 13.54
C VAL A 459 23.59 -22.99 12.55
N ILE A 460 23.50 -21.65 12.52
CA ILE A 460 24.33 -20.82 11.65
C ILE A 460 25.83 -20.97 11.99
N CYS A 461 26.19 -21.03 13.27
CA CYS A 461 27.56 -21.25 13.69
C CYS A 461 28.11 -22.63 13.28
N GLN A 462 27.29 -23.62 12.89
CA GLN A 462 27.78 -24.93 12.45
C GLN A 462 28.60 -24.85 11.15
N TRP A 463 28.42 -23.80 10.33
CA TRP A 463 29.23 -23.57 9.14
C TRP A 463 30.72 -23.36 9.44
N ASP A 464 31.05 -22.80 10.61
CA ASP A 464 32.40 -22.75 11.16
C ASP A 464 32.34 -22.60 12.69
N LEU A 465 32.12 -23.73 13.36
CA LEU A 465 31.91 -23.71 14.80
C LEU A 465 33.16 -23.22 15.55
N SER A 466 34.35 -23.48 15.01
CA SER A 466 35.60 -23.13 15.67
C SER A 466 35.87 -21.62 15.71
N GLU A 467 35.45 -20.88 14.68
CA GLU A 467 35.67 -19.44 14.60
C GLU A 467 34.44 -18.63 15.05
N LEU A 468 33.24 -19.02 14.58
CA LEU A 468 32.02 -18.24 14.78
C LEU A 468 31.52 -18.35 16.22
N ALA A 469 31.49 -19.56 16.80
CA ALA A 469 30.87 -19.75 18.11
C ALA A 469 31.61 -19.03 19.25
N PRO A 470 32.95 -19.06 19.37
CA PRO A 470 33.66 -18.29 20.40
C PRO A 470 33.48 -16.78 20.24
N THR A 471 33.48 -16.29 18.99
CA THR A 471 33.25 -14.88 18.68
C THR A 471 31.84 -14.44 19.08
N CYS A 472 30.83 -15.22 18.73
CA CYS A 472 29.44 -14.95 19.11
C CYS A 472 29.24 -15.05 20.63
N ALA A 473 29.79 -16.09 21.27
CA ALA A 473 29.70 -16.29 22.72
C ALA A 473 30.30 -15.10 23.49
N LYS A 474 31.48 -14.62 23.07
CA LYS A 474 32.11 -13.45 23.70
C LYS A 474 31.24 -12.20 23.60
N ARG A 475 30.67 -11.91 22.43
CA ARG A 475 29.80 -10.74 22.22
C ARG A 475 28.52 -10.84 23.05
N VAL A 476 27.90 -12.01 23.05
CA VAL A 476 26.65 -12.25 23.78
C VAL A 476 26.87 -12.24 25.30
N ALA A 477 28.04 -12.64 25.79
CA ALA A 477 28.39 -12.60 27.21
C ALA A 477 28.34 -11.18 27.80
N GLU A 478 28.62 -10.14 27.00
CA GLU A 478 28.55 -8.75 27.44
C GLU A 478 27.15 -8.40 27.97
N TYR A 479 26.10 -9.01 27.39
CA TYR A 479 24.71 -8.79 27.77
C TYR A 479 24.34 -9.38 29.13
N LEU A 480 25.14 -10.29 29.69
CA LEU A 480 24.94 -10.80 31.05
C LEU A 480 25.10 -9.72 32.11
N THR A 481 25.79 -8.63 31.78
CA THR A 481 26.01 -7.48 32.66
C THR A 481 24.95 -6.38 32.50
N PHE A 482 24.05 -6.53 31.53
CA PHE A 482 23.04 -5.52 31.24
C PHE A 482 21.90 -5.60 32.27
N ALA A 483 21.23 -4.46 32.51
CA ALA A 483 20.17 -4.38 33.49
C ALA A 483 18.83 -5.00 33.02
N ASP A 484 18.60 -5.10 31.71
CA ASP A 484 17.36 -5.66 31.16
C ASP A 484 17.37 -7.21 31.27
N PRO A 485 16.42 -7.83 31.99
CA PRO A 485 16.31 -9.28 32.07
C PRO A 485 16.14 -9.97 30.70
N SER A 486 15.63 -9.24 29.71
CA SER A 486 15.47 -9.74 28.34
C SER A 486 16.80 -10.03 27.68
N ASP A 487 17.76 -9.12 27.83
CA ASP A 487 19.11 -9.21 27.30
C ASP A 487 19.85 -10.38 27.95
N VAL A 488 19.78 -10.48 29.29
CA VAL A 488 20.40 -11.57 30.06
C VAL A 488 19.81 -12.93 29.68
N HIS A 489 18.48 -13.04 29.61
CA HIS A 489 17.80 -14.29 29.24
C HIS A 489 18.16 -14.74 27.83
N GLY A 490 18.18 -13.82 26.86
CA GLY A 490 18.62 -14.13 25.49
C GLY A 490 20.07 -14.61 25.45
N ALA A 491 20.94 -13.96 26.21
CA ALA A 491 22.35 -14.32 26.28
C ALA A 491 22.58 -15.72 26.86
N LEU A 492 21.93 -16.05 27.98
CA LEU A 492 22.01 -17.37 28.60
C LEU A 492 21.54 -18.48 27.65
N LEU A 493 20.43 -18.26 26.93
CA LEU A 493 19.94 -19.22 25.94
C LEU A 493 20.95 -19.45 24.81
N ALA A 494 21.52 -18.36 24.27
CA ALA A 494 22.49 -18.44 23.20
C ALA A 494 23.78 -19.14 23.64
N LEU A 495 24.31 -18.82 24.82
CA LEU A 495 25.49 -19.48 25.38
C LEU A 495 25.24 -20.98 25.60
N ALA A 496 24.06 -21.36 26.12
CA ALA A 496 23.67 -22.76 26.31
C ALA A 496 23.59 -23.52 24.97
N GLU A 497 22.97 -22.92 23.95
CA GLU A 497 22.86 -23.53 22.62
C GLU A 497 24.23 -23.65 21.92
N LEU A 498 25.10 -22.64 22.04
CA LEU A 498 26.47 -22.69 21.52
C LEU A 498 27.31 -23.74 22.25
N ALA A 499 27.23 -23.81 23.58
CA ALA A 499 27.89 -24.86 24.35
C ALA A 499 27.41 -26.26 23.93
N SER A 500 26.10 -26.44 23.74
CA SER A 500 25.51 -27.70 23.26
C SER A 500 26.01 -28.10 21.86
N ALA A 501 26.29 -27.15 20.96
CA ALA A 501 26.89 -27.46 19.66
C ALA A 501 28.29 -28.07 19.78
N PHE A 502 29.12 -27.61 20.71
CA PHE A 502 30.43 -28.21 20.95
C PHE A 502 30.35 -29.62 21.53
N GLU A 503 29.30 -29.94 22.30
CA GLU A 503 29.09 -31.28 22.86
C GLU A 503 28.72 -32.32 21.80
N SER A 504 28.04 -31.90 20.74
CA SER A 504 27.69 -32.77 19.62
C SER A 504 28.88 -33.16 18.73
N ILE A 505 30.05 -32.52 18.88
CA ILE A 505 31.25 -32.81 18.08
C ILE A 505 32.29 -33.54 18.96
N VAL A 506 32.34 -34.87 18.85
CA VAL A 506 33.31 -35.71 19.55
C VAL A 506 34.52 -35.97 18.65
N GLY A 507 35.71 -35.49 19.03
CA GLY A 507 36.98 -35.96 18.46
C GLY A 507 37.93 -34.93 17.83
N ASP A 508 37.56 -33.64 17.71
CA ASP A 508 38.45 -32.60 17.16
C ASP A 508 39.15 -31.79 18.27
N HIS A 509 40.48 -31.85 18.33
CA HIS A 509 41.29 -31.13 19.32
C HIS A 509 41.21 -29.60 19.21
N ARG A 510 40.96 -29.04 18.01
CA ARG A 510 40.75 -27.59 17.85
C ARG A 510 39.45 -27.16 18.50
N VAL A 511 38.39 -27.94 18.27
CA VAL A 511 37.05 -27.74 18.82
C VAL A 511 37.03 -27.89 20.35
N GLN A 512 37.85 -28.80 20.91
CA GLN A 512 37.96 -28.99 22.37
C GLN A 512 38.54 -27.78 23.12
N THR A 513 39.47 -27.05 22.50
CA THR A 513 40.09 -25.87 23.13
C THR A 513 39.11 -24.70 23.16
N GLU A 514 38.40 -24.47 22.05
CA GLU A 514 37.37 -23.44 21.95
C GLU A 514 36.13 -23.75 22.81
N ARG A 515 35.75 -25.03 22.91
CA ARG A 515 34.71 -25.50 23.84
C ARG A 515 34.98 -25.03 25.27
N ARG A 516 36.21 -25.18 25.77
CA ARG A 516 36.58 -24.78 27.14
C ARG A 516 36.45 -23.26 27.35
N LYS A 517 36.70 -22.46 26.32
CA LYS A 517 36.54 -21.00 26.39
C LYS A 517 35.07 -20.61 26.46
N VAL A 518 34.22 -21.22 25.62
CA VAL A 518 32.77 -20.94 25.63
C VAL A 518 32.11 -21.43 26.91
N GLN A 519 32.51 -22.57 27.46
CA GLN A 519 31.99 -23.09 28.74
C GLN A 519 32.49 -22.32 29.98
N ALA A 520 33.59 -21.56 29.86
CA ALA A 520 34.15 -20.77 30.95
C ALA A 520 33.53 -19.37 31.06
N ILE A 521 32.86 -18.92 30.00
CA ILE A 521 31.98 -17.75 29.98
C ILE A 521 30.67 -18.14 30.66
#